data_AF-A0A2N2E0P0-F1
#
_entry.id   AF-A0A2N2E0P0-F1
#
_cell.length_a   1.000
_cell.length_b   1.000
_cell.length_c   1.000
_cell.angle_alpha   90.00
_cell.angle_beta   90.00
_cell.angle_gamma   90.00
#
_symmetry.space_group_name_H-M   'P 1'
#
loop_
_entity.id
_entity.type
_entity.pdbx_description
1 polymer ?
#
loop_
_entity_poly.entity_id
_entity_poly.type
_entity_poly.pdbx_seq_one_letter_code
_entity_poly.pdbx_strand_id
1 'polypeptide(L)'
;MIFGSNATISVYRLALGTSIDNYPANATLSGVEAYIESKSSDLVQVLGDQGNIEVFDMIIDPIDIKTGDKVIDNNNREYRVMGVERHDKNNDVDDVYQVVLHSKKE
;
A
#
# COMPACT_ATOMS: atom_id res chain seq x y z
N MET A 1 -8.60 -10.37 -12.40
CA MET A 1 -9.05 -9.04 -11.95
C MET A 1 -9.71 -9.25 -10.61
N ILE A 2 -9.10 -8.74 -9.54
CA ILE A 2 -9.68 -8.77 -8.19
C ILE A 2 -10.40 -7.43 -8.02
N PHE A 3 -11.72 -7.47 -7.87
CA PHE A 3 -12.51 -6.30 -7.49
C PHE A 3 -12.14 -5.94 -6.04
N GLY A 4 -11.97 -4.65 -5.75
CA GLY A 4 -11.42 -4.20 -4.47
C GLY A 4 -12.14 -4.77 -3.25
N SER A 5 -11.39 -5.05 -2.19
CA SER A 5 -11.87 -5.74 -1.00
C SER A 5 -11.38 -5.05 0.28
N ASN A 6 -12.23 -5.07 1.32
CA ASN A 6 -11.81 -4.74 2.67
C ASN A 6 -10.79 -5.77 3.15
N ALA A 7 -9.70 -5.29 3.73
CA ALA A 7 -8.61 -6.09 4.26
C ALA A 7 -8.11 -5.48 5.57
N THR A 8 -7.80 -6.34 6.53
CA THR A 8 -7.03 -5.94 7.69
C THR A 8 -5.55 -6.02 7.33
N ILE A 9 -4.80 -4.94 7.56
CA ILE A 9 -3.39 -4.84 7.22
C ILE A 9 -2.50 -4.70 8.45
N SER A 10 -1.23 -5.00 8.23
CA SER A 10 -0.11 -4.68 9.13
C SER A 10 0.93 -3.86 8.37
N VAL A 11 1.41 -2.79 9.00
CA VAL A 11 2.40 -1.87 8.44
C VAL A 11 3.73 -2.07 9.14
N TYR A 12 4.78 -2.25 8.35
CA TYR A 12 6.16 -2.42 8.79
C TYR A 12 6.97 -1.23 8.31
N ARG A 13 7.41 -0.41 9.27
CA ARG A 13 8.21 0.75 8.95
C ARG A 13 9.62 0.37 8.53
N LEU A 14 10.10 0.99 7.45
CA LEU A 14 11.51 0.87 7.09
C LEU A 14 12.38 1.53 8.17
N ALA A 15 13.39 0.81 8.67
CA ALA A 15 14.33 1.39 9.63
C ALA A 15 15.25 2.41 8.94
N LEU A 16 15.56 3.52 9.61
CA LEU A 16 16.45 4.54 9.04
C LEU A 16 17.85 3.94 8.80
N GLY A 17 18.36 4.12 7.57
CA GLY A 17 19.69 3.66 7.19
C GLY A 17 19.79 2.18 6.80
N THR A 18 18.68 1.45 6.70
CA THR A 18 18.67 0.07 6.17
C THR A 18 18.28 0.02 4.70
N SER A 19 18.62 -1.07 4.01
CA SER A 19 18.13 -1.30 2.64
C SER A 19 16.61 -1.41 2.62
N ILE A 20 15.99 -1.03 1.49
CA ILE A 20 14.53 -1.11 1.23
C ILE A 20 13.94 -2.54 1.27
N ASP A 21 14.77 -3.54 1.57
CA ASP A 21 14.38 -4.94 1.67
C ASP A 21 14.51 -5.47 3.10
N ASN A 22 14.99 -4.67 4.05
CA ASN A 22 15.19 -5.06 5.44
C ASN A 22 14.18 -4.36 6.36
N TYR A 23 13.12 -5.09 6.72
CA TYR A 23 12.06 -4.62 7.61
C TYR A 23 12.17 -5.27 8.99
N PRO A 24 11.71 -4.60 10.06
CA PRO A 24 11.65 -5.19 11.39
C PRO A 24 10.74 -6.44 11.40
N ALA A 25 11.04 -7.39 12.28
CA ALA A 25 10.24 -8.62 12.41
C ALA A 25 8.82 -8.37 12.95
N ASN A 26 8.64 -7.28 13.69
CA ASN A 26 7.37 -6.89 14.28
C ASN A 26 6.74 -5.75 13.50
N ALA A 27 5.42 -5.82 13.31
CA ALA A 27 4.67 -4.75 12.69
C ALA A 27 4.71 -3.49 13.57
N THR A 28 4.85 -2.33 12.92
CA THR A 28 4.75 -1.01 13.56
C THR A 28 3.30 -0.68 13.89
N LEU A 29 2.39 -1.03 12.99
CA LEU A 29 0.94 -0.96 13.17
C LEU A 29 0.35 -2.31 12.74
N SER A 30 -0.63 -2.81 13.48
CA SER A 30 -1.27 -4.10 13.21
C SER A 30 -2.77 -3.97 13.41
N GLY A 31 -3.55 -4.70 12.61
CA GLY A 31 -5.01 -4.70 12.76
C GLY A 31 -5.65 -3.43 12.21
N VAL A 32 -5.05 -2.80 11.20
CA VAL A 32 -5.61 -1.58 10.60
C VAL A 32 -6.56 -1.99 9.47
N GLU A 33 -7.79 -1.48 9.50
CA GLU A 33 -8.76 -1.75 8.43
C GLU A 33 -8.48 -0.85 7.23
N ALA A 34 -8.42 -1.45 6.04
CA ALA A 34 -8.19 -0.73 4.79
C ALA A 34 -9.02 -1.34 3.65
N TYR A 35 -9.33 -0.54 2.64
CA TYR A 35 -9.91 -1.02 1.39
C TYR A 35 -8.82 -1.04 0.32
N ILE A 36 -8.56 -2.20 -0.28
CA ILE A 36 -7.53 -2.36 -1.31
C ILE A 36 -8.19 -2.67 -2.65
N GLU A 37 -7.89 -1.87 -3.67
CA GLU A 37 -8.40 -2.01 -5.03
C GLU A 37 -7.24 -2.15 -6.03
N SER A 38 -7.38 -3.05 -7.01
CA SER A 38 -6.39 -3.19 -8.09
C SER A 38 -6.59 -2.08 -9.12
N LYS A 39 -5.53 -1.33 -9.43
CA LYS A 39 -5.53 -0.43 -10.58
C LYS A 39 -5.28 -1.25 -11.84
N SER A 40 -6.27 -1.26 -12.74
CA SER A 40 -6.18 -1.93 -14.03
C SER A 40 -5.00 -1.42 -14.87
N SER A 41 -4.43 -2.34 -15.65
CA SER A 41 -3.09 -2.38 -16.23
C SER A 41 -2.65 -1.29 -17.23
N ASP A 42 -3.38 -0.18 -17.38
CA ASP A 42 -3.02 0.87 -18.35
C ASP A 42 -1.77 1.69 -17.93
N LEU A 43 -1.33 1.58 -16.67
CA LEU A 43 -0.09 2.17 -16.16
C LEU A 43 1.17 1.31 -16.44
N VAL A 44 1.01 0.03 -16.75
CA VAL A 44 2.13 -0.91 -16.99
C VAL A 44 2.90 -0.55 -18.26
N GLN A 45 2.26 0.13 -19.23
CA GLN A 45 2.91 0.58 -20.46
C GLN A 45 3.87 1.77 -20.27
N VAL A 46 3.71 2.58 -19.22
CA VAL A 46 4.51 3.79 -19.00
C VAL A 46 5.81 3.50 -18.24
N LEU A 47 5.85 2.42 -17.44
CA LEU A 47 6.97 2.13 -16.54
C LEU A 47 8.09 1.26 -17.14
N GLY A 48 7.97 0.82 -18.39
CA GLY A 48 9.04 0.12 -19.12
C GLY A 48 9.38 -1.26 -18.53
N ASP A 49 8.95 -2.31 -19.23
CA ASP A 49 9.49 -3.68 -19.16
C ASP A 49 9.61 -4.36 -17.77
N GLN A 50 8.90 -3.88 -16.74
CA GLN A 50 8.72 -4.61 -15.48
C GLN A 50 7.33 -5.25 -15.44
N GLY A 51 7.10 -6.23 -16.31
CA GLY A 51 5.81 -6.94 -16.47
C GLY A 51 5.30 -7.72 -15.25
N ASN A 52 5.96 -7.62 -14.10
CA ASN A 52 5.64 -8.36 -12.86
C ASN A 52 5.29 -7.44 -11.68
N ILE A 53 4.89 -6.19 -11.91
CA ILE A 53 4.43 -5.31 -10.82
C ILE A 53 2.93 -5.06 -10.98
N GLU A 54 2.17 -5.45 -9.95
CA GLU A 54 0.76 -5.12 -9.83
C GLU A 54 0.61 -3.88 -8.94
N VAL A 55 -0.15 -2.89 -9.41
CA VAL A 55 -0.41 -1.63 -8.71
C VAL A 55 -1.79 -1.71 -8.06
N PHE A 56 -1.86 -1.31 -6.80
CA PHE A 56 -3.08 -1.25 -6.02
C PHE A 56 -3.23 0.14 -5.40
N ASP A 57 -4.47 0.59 -5.25
CA ASP A 57 -4.82 1.70 -4.39
C ASP A 57 -5.36 1.15 -3.08
N MET A 58 -4.87 1.71 -1.97
CA MET A 58 -5.35 1.40 -0.64
C MET A 58 -5.95 2.64 -0.01
N ILE A 59 -7.20 2.56 0.40
CA ILE A 59 -7.93 3.62 1.09
C ILE A 59 -7.96 3.27 2.57
N ILE A 60 -7.47 4.17 3.42
CA ILE A 60 -7.26 3.91 4.85
C ILE A 60 -7.49 5.17 5.67
N ASP A 61 -7.96 5.00 6.90
CA ASP A 61 -8.02 6.10 7.86
C ASP A 61 -6.64 6.73 8.09
N PRO A 62 -6.57 8.01 8.50
CA PRO A 62 -5.31 8.69 8.67
C PRO A 62 -4.45 8.03 9.75
N ILE A 63 -3.45 7.29 9.30
CA ILE A 63 -2.43 6.62 10.11
C ILE A 63 -1.03 7.10 9.73
N ASP A 64 -0.05 6.84 10.59
CA ASP A 64 1.35 7.10 10.26
C ASP A 64 1.85 6.00 9.29
N ILE A 65 1.70 6.24 7.99
CA ILE A 65 2.20 5.39 6.89
C ILE A 65 3.06 6.23 5.96
N LYS A 66 4.20 5.68 5.50
CA LYS A 66 5.17 6.41 4.68
C LYS A 66 5.58 5.64 3.44
N THR A 67 5.98 6.36 2.40
CA THR A 67 6.62 5.76 1.23
C THR A 67 7.84 4.92 1.65
N GLY A 68 7.93 3.71 1.12
CA GLY A 68 8.93 2.72 1.48
C GLY A 68 8.50 1.77 2.60
N ASP A 69 7.40 2.02 3.30
CA ASP A 69 6.86 1.06 4.27
C ASP A 69 6.37 -0.20 3.55
N LYS A 70 6.45 -1.34 4.25
CA LYS A 70 5.88 -2.61 3.79
C LYS A 70 4.52 -2.80 4.44
N VAL A 71 3.56 -3.23 3.64
CA VAL A 71 2.19 -3.56 4.07
C VAL A 71 1.96 -5.04 3.83
N ILE A 72 1.38 -5.74 4.81
CA ILE A 72 0.96 -7.13 4.68
C ILE A 72 -0.53 -7.20 4.98
N ASP A 73 -1.31 -7.77 4.07
CA ASP A 73 -2.75 -7.98 4.30
C ASP A 73 -3.05 -9.29 5.05
N ASN A 74 -4.31 -9.48 5.41
CA ASN A 74 -4.82 -10.70 6.06
C ASN A 74 -4.71 -11.97 5.19
N ASN A 75 -4.46 -11.84 3.89
CA ASN A 75 -4.18 -12.95 2.98
C ASN A 75 -2.67 -13.22 2.84
N ASN A 76 -1.85 -12.59 3.68
CA ASN A 76 -0.39 -12.68 3.68
C ASN A 76 0.24 -12.21 2.36
N ARG A 77 -0.43 -11.29 1.65
CA ARG A 77 0.14 -10.63 0.47
C ARG A 77 0.97 -9.44 0.91
N GLU A 78 2.15 -9.33 0.33
CA GLU A 78 3.06 -8.22 0.59
C GLU A 78 2.90 -7.12 -0.46
N TYR A 79 2.87 -5.89 0.04
CA TYR A 79 2.81 -4.67 -0.76
C TYR A 79 3.87 -3.69 -0.27
N ARG A 80 4.37 -2.86 -1.19
CA ARG A 80 5.25 -1.73 -0.89
C ARG A 80 4.52 -0.42 -1.12
N VAL A 81 4.61 0.48 -0.14
CA VAL A 81 4.05 1.82 -0.25
C VAL A 81 4.91 2.66 -1.18
N MET A 82 4.34 3.10 -2.29
CA MET A 82 5.00 3.96 -3.28
C MET A 82 4.64 5.43 -3.11
N GLY A 83 3.41 5.71 -2.68
CA GLY A 83 2.92 7.06 -2.45
C GLY A 83 1.82 7.07 -1.42
N VAL A 84 1.75 8.14 -0.64
CA VAL A 84 0.67 8.40 0.33
C VAL A 84 0.11 9.77 -0.03
N GLU A 85 -1.13 9.80 -0.47
CA GLU A 85 -1.86 11.00 -0.87
C GLU A 85 -3.09 11.15 0.03
N ARG A 86 -3.51 12.40 0.24
CA ARG A 86 -4.81 12.65 0.90
C ARG A 86 -5.91 12.36 -0.11
N HIS A 87 -6.88 11.54 0.28
CA HIS A 87 -8.02 11.22 -0.56
C HIS A 87 -8.97 12.43 -0.59
N ASP A 88 -8.81 13.20 -1.66
CA ASP A 88 -9.64 14.34 -2.07
C ASP A 88 -9.67 15.57 -1.14
N LYS A 89 -10.03 16.72 -1.72
CA LYS A 89 -10.12 18.03 -1.03
C LYS A 89 -11.49 18.24 -0.39
N ASN A 90 -12.05 17.22 0.26
CA ASN A 90 -13.36 17.34 0.89
C ASN A 90 -13.20 17.66 2.39
N ASN A 91 -13.50 18.90 2.79
CA ASN A 91 -13.37 19.36 4.18
C ASN A 91 -14.41 18.74 5.14
N ASP A 92 -15.37 17.98 4.61
CA ASP A 92 -16.52 17.46 5.37
C ASP A 92 -16.38 15.98 5.79
N VAL A 93 -15.29 15.30 5.41
CA VAL A 93 -15.03 13.89 5.76
C VAL A 93 -13.69 13.81 6.49
N ASP A 94 -13.60 13.00 7.53
CA ASP A 94 -12.31 12.72 8.21
C ASP A 94 -11.25 12.36 7.17
N ASP A 95 -10.06 12.96 7.28
CA ASP A 95 -8.98 12.95 6.27
C ASP A 95 -8.53 11.52 5.88
N VAL A 96 -9.23 10.85 4.96
CA VAL A 96 -8.85 9.51 4.49
C VAL A 96 -7.59 9.61 3.63
N TYR A 97 -6.70 8.63 3.74
CA TYR A 97 -5.50 8.51 2.90
C TYR A 97 -5.73 7.53 1.76
N GLN A 98 -5.28 7.92 0.57
CA GLN A 98 -5.13 7.07 -0.60
C GLN A 98 -3.65 6.72 -0.76
N VAL A 99 -3.34 5.44 -0.66
CA VAL A 99 -1.98 4.92 -0.64
C VAL A 99 -1.77 4.06 -1.87
N VAL A 100 -0.78 4.41 -2.69
CA VAL A 100 -0.40 3.63 -3.86
C VAL A 100 0.54 2.52 -3.43
N LEU A 101 0.17 1.29 -3.75
CA LEU A 101 0.84 0.06 -3.37
C LEU A 101 1.36 -0.70 -4.59
N HIS A 102 2.57 -1.24 -4.50
CA HIS A 102 3.12 -2.19 -5.47
C HIS A 102 3.23 -3.58 -4.84
N SER A 103 2.72 -4.59 -5.52
CA SER A 103 3.01 -5.99 -5.22
C SER A 103 3.87 -6.59 -6.33
N LYS A 104 4.85 -7.42 -5.96
CA LYS A 104 5.56 -8.24 -6.94
C LYS A 104 4.67 -9.41 -7.29
N LYS A 105 4.37 -9.57 -8.57
CA LYS A 105 3.73 -10.75 -9.10
C LYS A 105 4.70 -11.93 -8.97
N GLU A 106 4.33 -12.91 -8.15
CA GLU A 106 5.00 -14.23 -8.11
C GLU A 106 4.78 -14.99 -9.42
#